data_AF-A0A397XRK1-F1
#
_entry.id   AF-A0A397XRK1-F1
#
_cell.length_a   1.000
_cell.length_b   1.000
_cell.length_c   1.000
_cell.angle_alpha   90.00
_cell.angle_beta   90.00
_cell.angle_gamma   90.00
#
_symmetry.space_group_name_H-M   'P 1'
#
loop_
_entity.id
_entity.type
_entity.pdbx_description
1 polymer ?
#
loop_
_entity_poly.entity_id
_entity_poly.type
_entity_poly.pdbx_seq_one_letter_code
_entity_poly.pdbx_strand_id
1 'polypeptide(L)' 'MNVFGSDKTGTLTLNKLCVYKSLIEVFPRNIDSGAVVLIAARASKFENQDAINASIEGMFGDPKR' A
#
# COMPACT_ATOMS: atom_id res chain seq x y z
N MET A 1 -7.42 -36.54 3.36
CA MET A 1 -6.18 -35.74 3.26
C MET A 1 -6.04 -34.98 4.58
N ASN A 2 -4.89 -35.07 5.27
CA ASN A 2 -4.80 -34.70 6.70
C ASN A 2 -4.06 -33.38 7.00
N VAL A 3 -3.55 -32.65 6.00
CA VAL A 3 -2.93 -31.33 6.21
C VAL A 3 -3.27 -30.43 5.02
N PHE A 4 -3.62 -29.17 5.31
CA PHE A 4 -3.89 -28.14 4.32
C PHE A 4 -2.88 -27.00 4.46
N GLY A 5 -2.11 -26.74 3.40
CA GLY A 5 -1.14 -25.66 3.32
C GLY A 5 -1.74 -24.49 2.53
N SER A 6 -2.50 -23.64 3.22
CA SER A 6 -3.11 -22.46 2.61
C SER A 6 -2.16 -21.27 2.61
N ASP A 7 -2.10 -20.55 1.49
CA ASP A 7 -1.39 -19.28 1.43
C ASP A 7 -2.16 -18.18 2.15
N LYS A 8 -1.47 -17.43 3.00
CA LYS A 8 -2.12 -16.37 3.77
C LYS A 8 -2.54 -15.22 2.86
N THR A 9 -1.64 -14.75 2.02
CA THR A 9 -1.82 -13.49 1.29
C THR A 9 -2.89 -13.61 0.20
N GLY A 10 -2.79 -14.66 -0.62
CA GLY A 10 -3.66 -14.92 -1.75
C GLY A 10 -4.87 -15.80 -1.46
N THR A 11 -4.97 -16.44 -0.28
CA THR A 11 -6.14 -17.28 0.07
C THR A 11 -6.83 -16.82 1.35
N LEU A 12 -6.10 -16.61 2.44
CA LEU A 12 -6.72 -16.34 3.75
C LEU A 12 -7.00 -14.85 4.03
N THR A 13 -6.53 -13.94 3.19
CA THR A 13 -6.79 -12.49 3.31
C THR A 13 -7.42 -11.93 2.06
N LEU A 14 -7.98 -10.73 2.17
CA LEU A 14 -8.59 -10.03 1.03
C LEU A 14 -7.56 -9.48 0.04
N ASN A 15 -6.28 -9.50 0.38
CA ASN A 15 -5.22 -8.83 -0.36
C ASN A 15 -5.56 -7.37 -0.73
N LYS A 16 -6.26 -6.68 0.18
CA LYS A 16 -6.61 -5.26 0.09
C LYS A 16 -5.92 -4.53 1.24
N LEU A 17 -4.70 -4.06 0.99
CA LEU A 17 -3.89 -3.41 2.01
C LEU A 17 -4.41 -1.99 2.26
N CYS A 18 -4.26 -1.53 3.50
CA CYS A 18 -4.58 -0.16 3.89
C CYS A 18 -3.42 0.38 4.74
N VAL A 19 -3.03 1.63 4.49
CA VAL A 19 -1.94 2.29 5.22
C VAL A 19 -2.51 3.46 6.00
N TYR A 20 -2.26 3.47 7.31
CA TYR A 20 -2.66 4.56 8.20
C TYR A 20 -1.55 5.62 8.26
N LYS A 21 -1.84 6.83 7.76
CA LYS A 21 -0.86 7.95 7.76
C LYS A 21 -0.34 8.30 9.16
N SER A 22 -1.16 8.09 10.19
CA SER A 22 -0.78 8.31 11.60
C SER A 22 0.30 7.35 12.12
N LEU A 23 0.53 6.23 11.42
CA LEU A 23 1.52 5.22 11.79
C LEU A 23 2.81 5.31 10.94
N ILE A 24 2.93 6.31 10.06
CA ILE A 24 4.12 6.49 9.23
C ILE A 24 5.19 7.23 10.05
N GLU A 25 6.32 6.57 10.22
CA GLU A 25 7.52 7.15 10.80
C GLU A 25 8.53 7.52 9.70
N VAL A 26 9.08 8.73 9.76
CA VAL A 26 10.01 9.25 8.75
C VAL A 26 11.34 9.57 9.41
N PHE A 27 12.41 8.90 8.96
CA PHE A 27 13.75 9.06 9.50
C PHE A 27 14.52 10.27 8.93
N PRO A 28 14.42 10.60 7.63
CA PRO A 28 15.05 11.80 7.09
C PRO A 28 14.45 13.09 7.66
N ARG A 29 15.29 14.04 8.09
CA ARG A 29 14.87 15.29 8.75
C ARG A 29 14.13 16.29 7.85
N ASN A 30 14.27 16.17 6.53
CA ASN A 30 13.79 17.16 5.56
C ASN A 30 12.63 16.63 4.69
N ILE A 31 12.01 15.53 5.10
CA ILE A 31 10.92 14.88 4.36
C ILE A 31 9.78 14.63 5.35
N ASP A 32 8.56 14.97 4.96
CA ASP A 32 7.35 14.65 5.72
C ASP A 32 6.69 13.34 5.22
N SER A 33 5.74 12.81 5.99
CA SER A 33 5.06 11.56 5.64
C SER A 33 4.27 11.65 4.33
N GLY A 34 3.75 12.82 3.96
CA GLY A 34 3.10 13.06 2.68
C GLY A 34 4.08 12.99 1.51
N ALA A 35 5.27 13.57 1.67
CA ALA A 35 6.34 13.45 0.68
C ALA A 35 6.79 11.99 0.48
N VAL A 36 6.89 11.19 1.55
CA VAL A 36 7.19 9.74 1.44
C VAL A 36 6.11 9.00 0.63
N VAL A 37 4.83 9.25 0.94
CA VAL A 37 3.71 8.61 0.23
C VAL A 37 3.70 9.03 -1.25
N LEU A 38 4.03 10.28 -1.57
CA LEU A 38 4.14 10.77 -2.94
C LEU A 38 5.28 10.10 -3.72
N ILE A 39 6.43 9.92 -3.09
CA ILE A 39 7.57 9.22 -3.72
C ILE A 39 7.19 7.74 -3.96
N ALA A 40 6.52 7.10 -3.00
CA ALA A 40 6.06 5.73 -3.14
C ALA A 40 5.07 5.58 -4.32
N ALA A 41 4.07 6.45 -4.43
CA ALA A 41 3.13 6.43 -5.55
C ALA A 41 3.80 6.68 -6.91
N ARG A 42 4.82 7.56 -6.97
CA ARG A 42 5.59 7.78 -8.21
C ARG A 42 6.44 6.58 -8.62
N ALA A 43 6.86 5.77 -7.66
CA ALA A 43 7.60 4.54 -7.92
C ALA A 43 6.68 3.35 -8.25
N SER A 44 5.40 3.43 -7.88
CA SER A 44 4.39 2.41 -8.18
C SER A 44 4.14 2.28 -9.69
N LYS A 45 3.78 1.06 -10.11
CA LYS A 45 3.29 0.82 -11.47
C LYS A 45 1.84 1.28 -11.59
N PHE A 46 1.50 1.93 -12.69
CA PHE A 46 0.13 2.35 -12.99
C PHE A 46 -0.68 1.27 -13.73
N GLU A 47 -0.02 0.50 -14.59
CA GLU A 47 -0.63 -0.61 -15.33
C GLU A 47 -0.41 -1.95 -14.61
N ASN A 48 -1.46 -2.78 -14.57
CA ASN A 48 -1.46 -4.09 -13.89
C ASN A 48 -0.97 -4.00 -12.43
N GLN A 49 -1.64 -3.16 -11.65
CA GLN A 49 -1.24 -2.85 -10.28
C GLN A 49 -1.35 -4.07 -9.38
N ASP A 50 -0.29 -4.35 -8.63
CA ASP A 50 -0.38 -5.23 -7.49
C ASP A 50 -1.14 -4.56 -6.33
N ALA A 51 -1.55 -5.37 -5.35
CA ALA A 51 -2.30 -4.91 -4.20
C ALA A 51 -1.56 -3.86 -3.35
N ILE A 52 -0.22 -3.84 -3.40
CA ILE A 52 0.60 -2.89 -2.66
C ILE A 52 0.53 -1.53 -3.35
N ASN A 53 0.76 -1.47 -4.65
CA ASN A 53 0.71 -0.24 -5.44
C ASN A 53 -0.68 0.41 -5.36
N ALA A 54 -1.75 -0.40 -5.49
CA ALA A 54 -3.12 0.06 -5.31
C ALA A 54 -3.38 0.65 -3.91
N SER A 55 -2.79 0.07 -2.86
CA SER A 55 -2.94 0.60 -1.49
C SER A 55 -2.24 1.94 -1.27
N ILE A 56 -1.09 2.15 -1.91
CA ILE A 56 -0.33 3.41 -1.85
C ILE A 56 -1.06 4.51 -2.62
N GLU A 57 -1.58 4.21 -3.82
CA GLU A 57 -2.38 5.18 -4.58
C GLU A 57 -3.70 5.51 -3.87
N GLY A 58 -4.34 4.53 -3.23
CA GLY A 58 -5.53 4.76 -2.40
C GLY A 58 -5.30 5.64 -1.16
N MET A 59 -4.04 5.94 -0.82
CA MET A 59 -3.72 6.94 0.23
C MET A 59 -3.95 8.39 -0.23
N PHE A 60 -4.07 8.60 -1.54
CA PHE A 60 -4.51 9.85 -2.13
C PHE A 60 -6.04 9.83 -2.20
N GLY A 61 -6.67 10.90 -1.73
CA GLY A 61 -8.12 11.04 -1.90
C GLY A 61 -8.50 11.09 -3.38
N ASP A 62 -9.77 10.89 -3.70
CA ASP A 62 -10.27 10.98 -5.07
C ASP A 62 -9.96 12.38 -5.65
N PRO A 63 -9.08 12.48 -6.67
CA PRO A 63 -8.72 13.77 -7.26
C PRO A 63 -9.85 14.40 -8.08
N LYS A 64 -10.96 13.68 -8.30
CA LYS A 64 -12.16 14.18 -9.00
C LYS A 64 -13.24 14.72 -8.06
N ARG A 65 -13.01 14.69 -6.74
CA ARG A 65 -13.86 15.37 -5.76
C ARG A 65 -13.41 16.80 -5.50
#